data_AF-A0A2U8FVH0-F1
#
_entry.id   AF-A0A2U8FVH0-F1
#
_cell.length_a   1.000
_cell.length_b   1.000
_cell.length_c   1.000
_cell.angle_alpha   90.00
_cell.angle_beta   90.00
_cell.angle_gamma   90.00
#
_symmetry.space_group_name_H-M   'P 1'
#
loop_
_entity.id
_entity.type
_entity.pdbx_description
1 polymer ?
#
loop_
_entity_poly.entity_id
_entity_poly.type
_entity_poly.pdbx_seq_one_letter_code
_entity_poly.pdbx_strand_id
1 'polypeptide(L)'
;MAGIGVSVRQAYGPSLAADVFQNQVTITNNTGSRIESLVYRRVMDWDVPPTQFSEYVSHTGVTANLTTNGGNVRYASDNGFASSNPSWAAGYIDGTTVNTDFTRSGPDDHGSVFDFAFGPLEAGASRIFNIYYGSAANEAAAVSKLAALGANLYSLGQPSVADPGAAATFLFGFGGVGGVEVGSSESVPILPFMPAEGQFVFDAPVAQRWYDPPVAEGFDIALEGGSTFISVTAPSSFSDMIILAEDGTVLDADFDAGETFTFSAGMHAAFRIRGLSLDVESPGFGSALPLLLDFTPGATRMTWTAALATPPVPEPETYALALAGLLAVAVARRRRVH
;
A
#
# COMPACT_ATOMS: atom_id res chain seq x y z
N MET A 1 17.25 31.68 -4.77
CA MET A 1 17.02 30.81 -5.95
C MET A 1 15.52 30.69 -6.12
N ALA A 2 14.96 30.97 -7.29
CA ALA A 2 13.55 30.68 -7.54
C ALA A 2 13.35 29.17 -7.33
N GLY A 3 12.57 28.79 -6.33
CA GLY A 3 12.34 27.40 -5.98
C GLY A 3 11.69 26.66 -7.16
N ILE A 4 12.01 25.38 -7.30
CA ILE A 4 11.72 24.54 -8.46
C ILE A 4 10.21 24.26 -8.53
N GLY A 5 9.39 25.24 -8.92
CA GLY A 5 7.95 25.12 -9.18
C GLY A 5 7.18 24.17 -8.24
N VAL A 6 6.30 23.36 -8.82
CA VAL A 6 5.73 22.17 -8.19
C VAL A 6 6.49 20.96 -8.71
N SER A 7 6.92 20.07 -7.83
CA SER A 7 7.47 18.78 -8.24
C SER A 7 6.46 17.66 -8.03
N VAL A 8 6.34 16.77 -9.01
CA VAL A 8 5.54 15.55 -8.90
C VAL A 8 6.48 14.36 -9.03
N ARG A 9 6.60 13.57 -7.98
CA ARG A 9 7.30 12.29 -7.99
C ARG A 9 6.27 11.16 -8.10
N GLN A 10 6.57 10.18 -8.95
CA GLN A 10 5.78 8.97 -9.12
C GLN A 10 6.71 7.76 -8.95
N ALA A 11 6.52 7.01 -7.88
CA ALA A 11 7.29 5.81 -7.58
C ALA A 11 6.45 4.57 -7.92
N TYR A 12 6.95 3.73 -8.82
CA TYR A 12 6.26 2.53 -9.30
C TYR A 12 6.89 1.27 -8.71
N GLY A 13 6.06 0.32 -8.29
CA GLY A 13 6.51 -0.97 -7.81
C GLY A 13 5.37 -1.96 -7.57
N PRO A 14 5.68 -3.24 -7.28
CA PRO A 14 4.67 -4.21 -6.88
C PRO A 14 3.95 -3.75 -5.61
N SER A 15 2.62 -3.89 -5.60
CA SER A 15 1.80 -3.64 -4.41
C SER A 15 1.75 -4.87 -3.50
N LEU A 16 1.05 -4.77 -2.37
CA LEU A 16 0.74 -5.90 -1.50
C LEU A 16 -0.22 -6.92 -2.15
N ALA A 17 -1.01 -6.51 -3.14
CA ALA A 17 -1.89 -7.42 -3.87
C ALA A 17 -1.16 -8.01 -5.08
N ALA A 18 -1.22 -9.33 -5.22
CA ALA A 18 -0.69 -10.02 -6.38
C ALA A 18 -1.31 -9.47 -7.69
N ASP A 19 -0.51 -9.41 -8.76
CA ASP A 19 -0.88 -8.88 -10.08
C ASP A 19 -1.35 -7.42 -10.09
N VAL A 20 -0.99 -6.64 -9.05
CA VAL A 20 -1.29 -5.21 -8.95
C VAL A 20 0.00 -4.42 -8.69
N PHE A 21 0.26 -3.45 -9.54
CA PHE A 21 1.28 -2.42 -9.37
C PHE A 21 0.70 -1.22 -8.62
N GLN A 22 1.52 -0.65 -7.75
CA GLN A 22 1.27 0.62 -7.08
C GLN A 22 2.12 1.72 -7.73
N ASN A 23 1.53 2.90 -7.82
CA ASN A 23 2.19 4.16 -8.11
C ASN A 23 1.92 5.12 -6.95
N GLN A 24 2.94 5.39 -6.12
CA GLN A 24 2.84 6.41 -5.09
C GLN A 24 3.15 7.77 -5.72
N VAL A 25 2.18 8.67 -5.66
CA VAL A 25 2.31 10.04 -6.15
C VAL A 25 2.59 10.97 -4.99
N THR A 26 3.69 11.71 -5.07
CA THR A 26 4.03 12.78 -4.12
C THR A 26 4.11 14.10 -4.87
N ILE A 27 3.26 15.05 -4.50
CA ILE A 27 3.27 16.41 -5.04
C ILE A 27 3.85 17.34 -3.97
N THR A 28 4.93 18.04 -4.27
CA THR A 28 5.58 18.96 -3.33
C THR A 28 5.54 20.40 -3.86
N ASN A 29 5.16 21.33 -2.99
CA ASN A 29 5.16 22.75 -3.30
C ASN A 29 6.53 23.37 -3.01
N ASN A 30 7.35 23.56 -4.04
CA ASN A 30 8.65 24.22 -3.93
C ASN A 30 8.63 25.68 -4.39
N THR A 31 7.44 26.29 -4.55
CA THR A 31 7.31 27.64 -5.11
C THR A 31 7.76 28.75 -4.15
N GLY A 32 7.86 28.44 -2.85
CA GLY A 32 8.13 29.42 -1.80
C GLY A 32 6.90 30.20 -1.33
N SER A 33 5.72 29.91 -1.89
CA SER A 33 4.43 30.49 -1.51
C SER A 33 3.35 29.41 -1.43
N ARG A 34 2.26 29.67 -0.71
CA ARG A 34 1.09 28.78 -0.68
C ARG A 34 0.48 28.61 -2.07
N ILE A 35 0.16 27.38 -2.44
CA ILE A 35 -0.72 27.08 -3.58
C ILE A 35 -2.14 27.04 -3.04
N GLU A 36 -3.06 27.84 -3.59
CA GLU A 36 -4.44 27.89 -3.08
C GLU A 36 -5.31 26.74 -3.57
N SER A 37 -5.01 26.20 -4.76
CA SER A 37 -5.80 25.12 -5.37
C SER A 37 -4.90 24.16 -6.11
N LEU A 38 -4.60 23.04 -5.46
CA LEU A 38 -3.88 21.93 -6.08
C LEU A 38 -4.87 21.00 -6.77
N VAL A 39 -4.70 20.83 -8.09
CA VAL A 39 -5.51 19.92 -8.91
C VAL A 39 -4.61 18.90 -9.61
N TYR A 40 -4.99 17.63 -9.55
CA TYR A 40 -4.35 16.53 -10.26
C TYR A 40 -5.37 15.83 -11.15
N ARG A 41 -5.03 15.60 -12.43
CA ARG A 41 -5.84 14.80 -13.36
C ARG A 41 -5.13 13.50 -13.67
N ARG A 42 -5.88 12.39 -13.65
CA ARG A 42 -5.44 11.14 -14.28
C ARG A 42 -6.46 10.72 -15.33
N VAL A 43 -5.94 10.42 -16.52
CA VAL A 43 -6.68 9.89 -17.66
C VAL A 43 -6.17 8.48 -17.94
N MET A 44 -7.07 7.57 -18.32
CA MET A 44 -6.78 6.18 -18.60
C MET A 44 -7.74 5.68 -19.67
N ASP A 45 -7.21 5.05 -20.71
CA ASP A 45 -7.95 4.46 -21.83
C ASP A 45 -7.95 2.93 -21.69
N TRP A 46 -9.09 2.28 -21.87
CA TRP A 46 -9.26 0.86 -21.55
C TRP A 46 -9.25 -0.02 -22.81
N ASP A 47 -8.10 -0.54 -23.23
CA ASP A 47 -8.08 -1.55 -24.30
C ASP A 47 -8.21 -2.99 -23.74
N VAL A 48 -9.43 -3.46 -23.45
CA VAL A 48 -9.63 -4.74 -22.72
C VAL A 48 -9.73 -5.95 -23.65
N PRO A 49 -8.80 -6.93 -23.62
CA PRO A 49 -8.91 -8.15 -24.42
C PRO A 49 -10.03 -9.08 -23.92
N PRO A 50 -10.68 -9.86 -24.82
CA PRO A 50 -10.41 -9.99 -26.25
C PRO A 50 -11.21 -9.02 -27.13
N THR A 51 -11.82 -7.99 -26.55
CA THR A 51 -12.73 -7.06 -27.24
C THR A 51 -12.20 -5.62 -27.12
N GLN A 52 -10.95 -5.39 -27.52
CA GLN A 52 -10.36 -4.05 -27.48
C GLN A 52 -11.22 -3.06 -28.26
N PHE A 53 -11.35 -1.82 -27.76
CA PHE A 53 -12.21 -0.75 -28.28
C PHE A 53 -13.72 -1.04 -28.16
N SER A 54 -14.09 -2.01 -27.30
CA SER A 54 -15.46 -2.45 -27.07
C SER A 54 -15.53 -3.10 -25.70
N GLU A 55 -15.27 -2.30 -24.68
CA GLU A 55 -15.17 -2.70 -23.29
C GLU A 55 -16.31 -2.15 -22.46
N TYR A 56 -16.53 -2.77 -21.31
CA TYR A 56 -17.37 -2.23 -20.27
C TYR A 56 -16.51 -1.53 -19.23
N VAL A 57 -16.88 -0.29 -18.90
CA VAL A 57 -16.26 0.48 -17.81
C VAL A 57 -17.23 0.62 -16.65
N SER A 58 -16.72 0.46 -15.43
CA SER A 58 -17.46 0.75 -14.20
C SER A 58 -16.68 1.72 -13.34
N HIS A 59 -17.32 2.72 -12.75
CA HIS A 59 -16.75 3.55 -11.68
C HIS A 59 -17.45 3.26 -10.36
N THR A 60 -16.68 3.23 -9.28
CA THR A 60 -17.22 3.08 -7.93
C THR A 60 -16.51 4.02 -6.96
N GLY A 61 -17.27 4.61 -6.05
CA GLY A 61 -16.78 5.56 -5.06
C GLY A 61 -16.68 7.00 -5.57
N VAL A 62 -17.08 7.31 -6.81
CA VAL A 62 -17.09 8.67 -7.36
C VAL A 62 -18.02 9.53 -6.52
N THR A 63 -19.29 9.14 -6.38
CA THR A 63 -20.29 9.96 -5.68
C THR A 63 -19.88 10.20 -4.23
N ALA A 64 -19.44 9.17 -3.51
CA ALA A 64 -19.02 9.28 -2.12
C ALA A 64 -17.82 10.22 -1.94
N ASN A 65 -16.92 10.29 -2.91
CA ASN A 65 -15.70 11.08 -2.84
C ASN A 65 -15.78 12.43 -3.57
N LEU A 66 -16.97 12.85 -4.04
CA LEU A 66 -17.13 14.18 -4.63
C LEU A 66 -16.78 15.29 -3.64
N THR A 67 -16.24 16.41 -4.14
CA THR A 67 -15.98 17.62 -3.32
C THR A 67 -17.25 18.15 -2.65
N THR A 68 -18.41 17.99 -3.28
CA THR A 68 -19.71 18.34 -2.69
C THR A 68 -20.10 17.44 -1.51
N ASN A 69 -19.47 16.27 -1.40
CA ASN A 69 -19.72 15.27 -0.37
C ASN A 69 -18.52 15.14 0.61
N GLY A 70 -17.60 16.10 0.60
CA GLY A 70 -16.45 16.16 1.52
C GLY A 70 -15.21 15.38 1.07
N GLY A 71 -15.22 14.76 -0.11
CA GLY A 71 -14.03 14.17 -0.71
C GLY A 71 -13.24 15.16 -1.59
N ASN A 72 -12.35 14.66 -2.44
CA ASN A 72 -11.55 15.50 -3.36
C ASN A 72 -11.87 15.29 -4.84
N VAL A 73 -12.82 14.42 -5.21
CA VAL A 73 -13.20 14.21 -6.62
C VAL A 73 -13.97 15.45 -7.10
N ARG A 74 -13.31 16.26 -7.92
CA ARG A 74 -13.91 17.44 -8.55
C ARG A 74 -14.69 17.05 -9.80
N TYR A 75 -14.17 16.08 -10.54
CA TYR A 75 -14.78 15.59 -11.78
C TYR A 75 -14.40 14.14 -12.02
N ALA A 76 -15.34 13.33 -12.49
CA ALA A 76 -15.08 12.02 -13.05
C ALA A 76 -16.03 11.73 -14.22
N SER A 77 -15.55 11.00 -15.22
CA SER A 77 -16.35 10.46 -16.32
C SER A 77 -15.63 9.30 -17.01
N ASP A 78 -16.30 8.67 -17.96
CA ASP A 78 -15.78 7.60 -18.80
C ASP A 78 -14.86 8.07 -19.95
N ASN A 79 -14.46 9.35 -20.02
CA ASN A 79 -13.64 9.85 -21.12
C ASN A 79 -12.15 9.53 -20.95
N GLY A 80 -11.73 8.35 -21.43
CA GLY A 80 -10.33 7.93 -21.53
C GLY A 80 -9.46 8.73 -22.50
N PHE A 81 -10.07 9.56 -23.35
CA PHE A 81 -9.36 10.39 -24.35
C PHE A 81 -9.21 11.85 -23.93
N ALA A 82 -9.58 12.18 -22.69
CA ALA A 82 -9.47 13.53 -22.17
C ALA A 82 -8.03 14.04 -22.21
N SER A 83 -7.85 15.36 -22.38
CA SER A 83 -6.54 15.97 -22.19
C SER A 83 -6.07 15.78 -20.75
N SER A 84 -4.81 15.38 -20.57
CA SER A 84 -4.18 15.28 -19.25
C SER A 84 -3.98 16.64 -18.56
N ASN A 85 -4.22 17.75 -19.26
CA ASN A 85 -4.18 19.09 -18.67
C ASN A 85 -5.48 19.40 -17.88
N PRO A 86 -5.42 19.53 -16.54
CA PRO A 86 -6.62 19.74 -15.70
C PRO A 86 -7.28 21.11 -15.86
N SER A 87 -6.66 22.03 -16.62
CA SER A 87 -7.26 23.32 -16.98
C SER A 87 -8.25 23.22 -18.14
N TRP A 88 -8.24 22.10 -18.86
CA TRP A 88 -9.17 21.85 -19.97
C TRP A 88 -10.33 20.98 -19.49
N ALA A 89 -11.52 21.16 -20.08
CA ALA A 89 -12.67 20.32 -19.78
C ALA A 89 -12.32 18.85 -20.09
N ALA A 90 -12.62 17.95 -19.15
CA ALA A 90 -12.38 16.52 -19.33
C ALA A 90 -13.37 15.92 -20.34
N GLY A 91 -14.61 16.40 -20.41
CA GLY A 91 -15.65 15.84 -21.29
C GLY A 91 -16.11 14.45 -20.84
N TYR A 92 -16.97 13.83 -21.63
CA TYR A 92 -17.53 12.49 -21.41
C TYR A 92 -17.74 11.79 -22.75
N ILE A 93 -17.75 10.46 -22.75
CA ILE A 93 -18.25 9.66 -23.88
C ILE A 93 -19.74 9.42 -23.67
N ASP A 94 -20.14 8.87 -22.51
CA ASP A 94 -21.53 8.84 -22.05
C ASP A 94 -21.77 9.87 -20.93
N GLY A 95 -22.69 10.81 -21.18
CA GLY A 95 -23.07 11.85 -20.23
C GLY A 95 -23.71 11.34 -18.94
N THR A 96 -24.21 10.10 -18.91
CA THR A 96 -24.75 9.49 -17.68
C THR A 96 -23.67 9.09 -16.69
N THR A 97 -22.39 9.04 -17.11
CA THR A 97 -21.25 8.63 -16.27
C THR A 97 -20.65 9.78 -15.46
N VAL A 98 -21.07 11.01 -15.74
CA VAL A 98 -20.46 12.21 -15.14
C VAL A 98 -20.77 12.28 -13.65
N ASN A 99 -19.71 12.28 -12.83
CA ASN A 99 -19.76 12.47 -11.37
C ASN A 99 -20.69 11.49 -10.64
N THR A 100 -20.87 10.29 -11.18
CA THR A 100 -21.67 9.25 -10.55
C THR A 100 -20.93 7.92 -10.56
N ASP A 101 -21.31 7.05 -9.64
CA ASP A 101 -21.01 5.63 -9.78
C ASP A 101 -21.85 5.06 -10.92
N PHE A 102 -21.26 4.15 -11.69
CA PHE A 102 -21.93 3.43 -12.76
C PHE A 102 -21.30 2.06 -12.96
N THR A 103 -22.09 1.14 -13.50
CA THR A 103 -21.66 -0.24 -13.71
C THR A 103 -21.82 -0.59 -15.17
N ARG A 104 -20.72 -1.00 -15.80
CA ARG A 104 -20.65 -1.50 -17.18
C ARG A 104 -21.30 -0.54 -18.19
N SER A 105 -20.91 0.73 -18.16
CA SER A 105 -21.12 1.64 -19.30
C SER A 105 -20.40 1.07 -20.52
N GLY A 106 -20.97 1.26 -21.72
CA GLY A 106 -20.52 0.65 -22.96
C GLY A 106 -21.46 -0.48 -23.45
N PRO A 107 -21.00 -1.36 -24.36
CA PRO A 107 -19.62 -1.49 -24.80
C PRO A 107 -19.26 -0.45 -25.85
N ASP A 108 -18.20 0.32 -25.61
CA ASP A 108 -17.69 1.35 -26.52
C ASP A 108 -16.16 1.32 -26.50
N ASP A 109 -15.53 2.22 -27.24
CA ASP A 109 -14.12 2.57 -27.09
C ASP A 109 -14.03 3.75 -26.12
N HIS A 110 -13.62 3.51 -24.87
CA HIS A 110 -13.63 4.52 -23.83
C HIS A 110 -12.73 4.17 -22.63
N GLY A 111 -12.80 4.98 -21.58
CA GLY A 111 -11.88 4.82 -20.47
C GLY A 111 -12.36 5.53 -19.22
N SER A 112 -11.49 6.32 -18.61
CA SER A 112 -11.74 6.98 -17.35
C SER A 112 -10.89 8.21 -17.19
N VAL A 113 -11.49 9.27 -16.67
CA VAL A 113 -10.78 10.47 -16.22
C VAL A 113 -11.25 10.86 -14.83
N PHE A 114 -10.30 11.22 -13.98
CA PHE A 114 -10.55 11.71 -12.63
C PHE A 114 -9.76 13.00 -12.39
N ASP A 115 -10.46 14.03 -11.92
CA ASP A 115 -9.87 15.26 -11.39
C ASP A 115 -9.98 15.27 -9.87
N PHE A 116 -8.85 15.39 -9.21
CA PHE A 116 -8.76 15.55 -7.77
C PHE A 116 -8.41 16.99 -7.43
N ALA A 117 -9.23 17.64 -6.62
CA ALA A 117 -8.96 18.96 -6.04
C ALA A 117 -8.59 18.78 -4.57
N PHE A 118 -7.30 18.84 -4.26
CA PHE A 118 -6.77 18.62 -2.91
C PHE A 118 -6.76 19.89 -2.04
N GLY A 119 -7.26 21.01 -2.57
CA GLY A 119 -7.28 22.28 -1.85
C GLY A 119 -5.89 22.93 -1.75
N PRO A 120 -5.65 23.76 -0.73
CA PRO A 120 -4.41 24.49 -0.59
C PRO A 120 -3.24 23.59 -0.16
N LEU A 121 -2.04 23.92 -0.62
CA LEU A 121 -0.79 23.27 -0.23
C LEU A 121 0.24 24.34 0.18
N GLU A 122 0.63 24.35 1.46
CA GLU A 122 1.59 25.31 2.00
C GLU A 122 2.98 25.19 1.34
N ALA A 123 3.79 26.24 1.40
CA ALA A 123 5.16 26.20 0.89
C ALA A 123 5.98 25.12 1.65
N GLY A 124 6.63 24.23 0.90
CA GLY A 124 7.38 23.10 1.44
C GLY A 124 6.54 21.88 1.83
N ALA A 125 5.20 21.98 1.84
CA ALA A 125 4.33 20.85 2.12
C ALA A 125 4.22 19.90 0.91
N SER A 126 3.84 18.65 1.21
CA SER A 126 3.58 17.62 0.20
C SER A 126 2.19 17.02 0.35
N ARG A 127 1.62 16.57 -0.78
CA ARG A 127 0.41 15.75 -0.85
C ARG A 127 0.77 14.36 -1.37
N ILE A 128 0.31 13.31 -0.67
CA ILE A 128 0.55 11.91 -1.06
C ILE A 128 -0.76 11.19 -1.34
N PHE A 129 -0.78 10.37 -2.37
CA PHE A 129 -1.85 9.41 -2.66
C PHE A 129 -1.30 8.26 -3.53
N ASN A 130 -2.04 7.16 -3.59
CA ASN A 130 -1.65 5.98 -4.37
C ASN A 130 -2.58 5.80 -5.56
N ILE A 131 -2.01 5.27 -6.64
CA ILE A 131 -2.74 4.76 -7.79
C ILE A 131 -2.39 3.28 -7.97
N TYR A 132 -3.39 2.44 -8.23
CA TYR A 132 -3.24 1.01 -8.38
C TYR A 132 -3.63 0.59 -9.81
N TYR A 133 -2.81 -0.26 -10.42
CA TYR A 133 -3.03 -0.80 -11.76
C TYR A 133 -2.85 -2.31 -11.73
N GLY A 134 -3.79 -3.05 -12.27
CA GLY A 134 -3.62 -4.49 -12.30
C GLY A 134 -4.76 -5.23 -12.96
N SER A 135 -4.84 -6.52 -12.66
CA SER A 135 -5.91 -7.39 -13.14
C SER A 135 -6.24 -8.50 -12.14
N ALA A 136 -7.39 -9.11 -12.35
CA ALA A 136 -7.80 -10.32 -11.64
C ALA A 136 -8.60 -11.23 -12.57
N ALA A 137 -8.79 -12.48 -12.15
CA ALA A 137 -9.52 -13.48 -12.93
C ALA A 137 -11.01 -13.12 -13.15
N ASN A 138 -11.60 -12.30 -12.28
CA ASN A 138 -12.98 -11.86 -12.31
C ASN A 138 -13.18 -10.57 -11.51
N GLU A 139 -14.38 -9.98 -11.60
CA GLU A 139 -14.72 -8.70 -10.95
C GLU A 139 -14.59 -8.77 -9.44
N ALA A 140 -15.14 -9.82 -8.82
CA ALA A 140 -15.12 -9.99 -7.37
C ALA A 140 -13.67 -10.05 -6.84
N ALA A 141 -12.79 -10.75 -7.54
CA ALA A 141 -11.37 -10.81 -7.20
C ALA A 141 -10.68 -9.44 -7.38
N ALA A 142 -11.01 -8.68 -8.44
CA ALA A 142 -10.47 -7.33 -8.64
C ALA A 142 -10.89 -6.38 -7.51
N VAL A 143 -12.17 -6.39 -7.13
CA VAL A 143 -12.71 -5.59 -6.02
C VAL A 143 -12.07 -6.00 -4.69
N SER A 144 -11.88 -7.29 -4.44
CA SER A 144 -11.21 -7.76 -3.23
C SER A 144 -9.75 -7.26 -3.13
N LYS A 145 -9.02 -7.24 -4.25
CA LYS A 145 -7.66 -6.69 -4.31
C LYS A 145 -7.64 -5.19 -4.00
N LEU A 146 -8.56 -4.42 -4.60
CA LEU A 146 -8.72 -2.98 -4.34
C LEU A 146 -9.06 -2.69 -2.88
N ALA A 147 -9.99 -3.45 -2.29
CA ALA A 147 -10.36 -3.31 -0.89
C ALA A 147 -9.19 -3.58 0.05
N ALA A 148 -8.39 -4.63 -0.21
CA ALA A 148 -7.19 -4.94 0.57
C ALA A 148 -6.11 -3.83 0.49
N LEU A 149 -6.09 -3.07 -0.61
CA LEU A 149 -5.18 -1.93 -0.81
C LEU A 149 -5.77 -0.59 -0.30
N GLY A 150 -6.94 -0.62 0.35
CA GLY A 150 -7.63 0.57 0.84
C GLY A 150 -8.12 1.50 -0.28
N ALA A 151 -8.29 0.99 -1.51
CA ALA A 151 -8.76 1.78 -2.63
C ALA A 151 -10.28 1.94 -2.57
N ASN A 152 -10.73 3.17 -2.31
CA ASN A 152 -12.16 3.50 -2.15
C ASN A 152 -12.73 4.29 -3.34
N LEU A 153 -11.93 4.48 -4.38
CA LEU A 153 -12.33 5.03 -5.68
C LEU A 153 -11.61 4.24 -6.76
N TYR A 154 -12.33 3.73 -7.75
CA TYR A 154 -11.72 2.97 -8.83
C TYR A 154 -12.57 2.93 -10.09
N SER A 155 -11.90 2.55 -11.17
CA SER A 155 -12.46 2.15 -12.45
C SER A 155 -12.11 0.70 -12.73
N LEU A 156 -13.06 -0.06 -13.26
CA LEU A 156 -12.86 -1.42 -13.76
C LEU A 156 -13.06 -1.44 -15.27
N GLY A 157 -12.18 -2.14 -15.98
CA GLY A 157 -12.31 -2.46 -17.40
C GLY A 157 -12.60 -3.95 -17.59
N GLN A 158 -13.63 -4.27 -18.37
CA GLN A 158 -14.06 -5.65 -18.63
C GLN A 158 -14.36 -5.86 -20.11
N PRO A 159 -14.13 -7.06 -20.65
CA PRO A 159 -14.45 -7.33 -22.06
C PRO A 159 -15.95 -7.42 -22.29
N SER A 160 -16.39 -7.10 -23.51
CA SER A 160 -17.76 -7.25 -23.98
C SER A 160 -18.05 -8.71 -24.38
N VAL A 161 -18.20 -9.55 -23.37
CA VAL A 161 -18.54 -10.97 -23.50
C VAL A 161 -19.86 -11.28 -22.80
N ALA A 162 -20.37 -12.52 -22.94
CA ALA A 162 -21.67 -12.91 -22.39
C ALA A 162 -21.78 -12.75 -20.86
N ASP A 163 -20.67 -12.95 -20.13
CA ASP A 163 -20.59 -12.73 -18.68
C ASP A 163 -19.32 -11.94 -18.34
N PRO A 164 -19.35 -10.60 -18.38
CA PRO A 164 -18.18 -9.76 -18.07
C PRO A 164 -17.72 -9.91 -16.62
N GLY A 165 -18.64 -10.16 -15.69
CA GLY A 165 -18.33 -10.29 -14.26
C GLY A 165 -17.47 -11.51 -13.94
N ALA A 166 -17.65 -12.60 -14.72
CA ALA A 166 -16.82 -13.81 -14.63
C ALA A 166 -15.54 -13.76 -15.48
N ALA A 167 -15.40 -12.77 -16.37
CA ALA A 167 -14.24 -12.61 -17.22
C ALA A 167 -13.10 -11.85 -16.51
N ALA A 168 -11.88 -11.97 -17.06
CA ALA A 168 -10.73 -11.23 -16.57
C ALA A 168 -11.07 -9.73 -16.46
N THR A 169 -10.89 -9.17 -15.27
CA THR A 169 -11.24 -7.79 -14.96
C THR A 169 -9.96 -7.01 -14.67
N PHE A 170 -9.79 -5.89 -15.35
CA PHE A 170 -8.67 -4.99 -15.15
C PHE A 170 -9.10 -3.88 -14.19
N LEU A 171 -8.17 -3.41 -13.38
CA LEU A 171 -8.43 -2.44 -12.31
C LEU A 171 -7.51 -1.23 -12.40
N PHE A 172 -8.10 -0.08 -12.11
CA PHE A 172 -7.46 1.22 -12.00
C PHE A 172 -8.04 1.94 -10.77
N GLY A 173 -7.33 1.90 -9.64
CA GLY A 173 -7.84 2.36 -8.35
C GLY A 173 -7.02 3.48 -7.72
N PHE A 174 -7.58 4.13 -6.72
CA PHE A 174 -6.94 5.22 -5.97
C PHE A 174 -7.10 5.04 -4.46
N GLY A 175 -6.01 5.27 -3.73
CA GLY A 175 -5.99 5.34 -2.26
C GLY A 175 -5.58 6.74 -1.77
N GLY A 176 -6.25 7.27 -0.74
CA GLY A 176 -5.95 8.59 -0.17
C GLY A 176 -6.46 9.79 -0.97
N VAL A 177 -7.42 9.58 -1.87
CA VAL A 177 -8.06 10.65 -2.66
C VAL A 177 -9.42 11.08 -2.08
N GLY A 178 -9.99 10.30 -1.17
CA GLY A 178 -11.34 10.48 -0.64
C GLY A 178 -11.53 11.50 0.49
N GLY A 179 -10.71 12.54 0.56
CA GLY A 179 -10.76 13.56 1.63
C GLY A 179 -9.81 13.29 2.80
N VAL A 180 -9.49 12.03 3.10
CA VAL A 180 -8.47 11.66 4.10
C VAL A 180 -7.13 11.40 3.40
N GLU A 181 -6.05 12.00 3.90
CA GLU A 181 -4.70 11.77 3.38
C GLU A 181 -4.14 10.43 3.89
N VAL A 182 -3.43 9.69 3.04
CA VAL A 182 -2.70 8.49 3.50
C VAL A 182 -1.64 8.85 4.54
N GLY A 183 -1.47 7.96 5.51
CA GLY A 183 -0.59 8.12 6.67
C GLY A 183 -1.08 9.12 7.72
N SER A 184 -2.28 9.71 7.58
CA SER A 184 -2.79 10.69 8.55
C SER A 184 -3.33 10.07 9.85
N SER A 185 -3.69 8.79 9.82
CA SER A 185 -4.17 8.02 10.96
C SER A 185 -3.82 6.54 10.80
N GLU A 186 -3.89 5.78 11.89
CA GLU A 186 -3.67 4.33 11.87
C GLU A 186 -4.65 3.57 10.96
N SER A 187 -5.85 4.11 10.71
CA SER A 187 -6.87 3.49 9.84
C SER A 187 -6.69 3.78 8.36
N VAL A 188 -5.81 4.73 8.01
CA VAL A 188 -5.46 5.06 6.62
C VAL A 188 -3.94 5.19 6.51
N PRO A 189 -3.17 4.13 6.76
CA PRO A 189 -1.72 4.20 6.74
C PRO A 189 -1.17 4.26 5.31
N ILE A 190 0.12 4.56 5.19
CA ILE A 190 0.86 4.40 3.94
C ILE A 190 1.25 2.93 3.81
N LEU A 191 0.84 2.31 2.70
CA LEU A 191 1.21 0.92 2.36
C LEU A 191 2.53 0.86 1.58
N PRO A 192 3.38 -0.16 1.83
CA PRO A 192 4.67 -0.31 1.18
C PRO A 192 4.57 -0.87 -0.24
N PHE A 193 5.65 -0.70 -0.99
CA PHE A 193 5.98 -1.58 -2.12
C PHE A 193 6.52 -2.91 -1.60
N MET A 194 6.24 -4.01 -2.30
CA MET A 194 6.71 -5.36 -1.93
C MET A 194 7.62 -5.94 -3.03
N PRO A 195 8.91 -5.56 -3.08
CA PRO A 195 9.85 -6.07 -4.09
C PRO A 195 10.12 -7.58 -3.97
N ALA A 196 9.99 -8.14 -2.77
CA ALA A 196 10.13 -9.56 -2.49
C ALA A 196 9.32 -9.93 -1.25
N GLU A 197 9.07 -11.21 -1.05
CA GLU A 197 8.39 -11.71 0.15
C GLU A 197 9.14 -11.29 1.42
N GLY A 198 8.41 -10.71 2.38
CA GLY A 198 8.97 -10.20 3.63
C GLY A 198 9.83 -8.93 3.49
N GLN A 199 9.94 -8.34 2.30
CA GLN A 199 10.63 -7.07 2.09
C GLN A 199 9.62 -5.98 1.72
N PHE A 200 9.57 -4.95 2.54
CA PHE A 200 8.66 -3.82 2.37
C PHE A 200 9.45 -2.53 2.24
N VAL A 201 9.11 -1.73 1.23
CA VAL A 201 9.85 -0.51 0.89
C VAL A 201 8.90 0.68 0.81
N PHE A 202 9.26 1.75 1.49
CA PHE A 202 8.65 3.06 1.36
C PHE A 202 9.66 3.98 0.68
N ASP A 203 9.33 4.43 -0.53
CA ASP A 203 10.19 5.31 -1.30
C ASP A 203 10.00 6.77 -0.83
N ALA A 204 11.10 7.49 -0.56
CA ALA A 204 11.13 8.84 0.03
C ALA A 204 10.03 9.11 1.08
N PRO A 205 10.09 8.41 2.22
CA PRO A 205 9.06 8.48 3.26
C PRO A 205 8.99 9.89 3.87
N VAL A 206 7.80 10.28 4.32
CA VAL A 206 7.53 11.54 5.01
C VAL A 206 7.36 11.31 6.51
N ALA A 207 8.05 12.09 7.33
CA ALA A 207 7.97 11.99 8.78
C ALA A 207 6.55 12.31 9.30
N GLN A 208 6.24 11.86 10.52
CA GLN A 208 4.94 12.05 11.17
C GLN A 208 3.78 11.48 10.36
N ARG A 209 3.98 10.24 9.88
CA ARG A 209 2.97 9.49 9.14
C ARG A 209 2.89 8.05 9.65
N TRP A 210 1.70 7.49 9.54
CA TRP A 210 1.43 6.07 9.80
C TRP A 210 1.88 5.23 8.60
N TYR A 211 2.68 4.20 8.87
CA TYR A 211 3.22 3.25 7.90
C TYR A 211 2.83 1.85 8.30
N ASP A 212 2.35 1.06 7.34
CA ASP A 212 1.75 -0.23 7.62
C ASP A 212 2.17 -1.29 6.60
N PRO A 213 3.17 -2.11 6.93
CA PRO A 213 3.37 -3.36 6.21
C PRO A 213 2.41 -4.45 6.70
N PRO A 214 2.17 -5.49 5.89
CA PRO A 214 1.52 -6.72 6.35
C PRO A 214 2.19 -7.27 7.60
N VAL A 215 1.40 -7.75 8.56
CA VAL A 215 1.88 -8.27 9.83
C VAL A 215 2.91 -9.40 9.66
N ALA A 216 3.91 -9.39 10.53
CA ALA A 216 4.92 -10.42 10.68
C ALA A 216 5.22 -10.62 12.17
N GLU A 217 6.03 -11.61 12.54
CA GLU A 217 6.48 -11.82 13.94
C GLU A 217 7.35 -10.66 14.46
N GLY A 218 7.86 -9.83 13.55
CA GLY A 218 8.67 -8.65 13.85
C GLY A 218 9.20 -8.00 12.59
N PHE A 219 9.79 -6.82 12.76
CA PHE A 219 10.40 -6.06 11.67
C PHE A 219 11.76 -5.51 12.04
N ASP A 220 12.67 -5.54 11.08
CA ASP A 220 13.86 -4.71 11.06
C ASP A 220 13.58 -3.49 10.20
N ILE A 221 13.63 -2.30 10.81
CA ILE A 221 13.21 -1.03 10.20
C ILE A 221 14.45 -0.14 10.04
N ALA A 222 14.69 0.37 8.83
CA ALA A 222 15.85 1.19 8.52
C ALA A 222 15.53 2.36 7.60
N LEU A 223 16.23 3.49 7.79
CA LEU A 223 16.22 4.67 6.93
C LEU A 223 17.50 4.74 6.10
N GLU A 224 17.35 5.10 4.83
CA GLU A 224 18.45 5.49 3.94
C GLU A 224 18.43 7.01 3.73
N GLY A 225 19.58 7.59 3.35
CA GLY A 225 19.69 9.03 3.07
C GLY A 225 20.26 9.87 4.23
N GLY A 226 20.76 9.22 5.28
CA GLY A 226 21.39 9.89 6.43
C GLY A 226 20.41 10.41 7.48
N SER A 227 19.12 10.06 7.35
CA SER A 227 18.11 10.34 8.36
C SER A 227 18.20 9.40 9.56
N THR A 228 17.70 9.86 10.70
CA THR A 228 17.59 9.10 11.94
C THR A 228 16.20 9.21 12.51
N PHE A 229 15.73 8.15 13.17
CA PHE A 229 14.44 8.14 13.86
C PHE A 229 14.44 9.08 15.06
N ILE A 230 13.32 9.78 15.23
CA ILE A 230 13.03 10.67 16.36
C ILE A 230 12.10 9.95 17.33
N SER A 231 11.00 9.37 16.81
CA SER A 231 10.07 8.59 17.63
C SER A 231 9.34 7.53 16.82
N VAL A 232 8.84 6.52 17.53
CA VAL A 232 7.88 5.54 17.05
C VAL A 232 6.69 5.53 18.00
N THR A 233 5.48 5.53 17.47
CA THR A 233 4.24 5.44 18.24
C THR A 233 3.47 4.20 17.84
N ALA A 234 3.04 3.44 18.85
CA ALA A 234 2.25 2.24 18.69
C ALA A 234 0.82 2.58 18.25
N PRO A 235 0.18 1.70 17.47
CA PRO A 235 -1.26 1.77 17.20
C PRO A 235 -2.08 1.53 18.46
N SER A 236 -3.37 1.84 18.40
CA SER A 236 -4.30 1.76 19.52
C SER A 236 -4.66 0.34 19.99
N SER A 237 -4.28 -0.69 19.23
CA SER A 237 -4.76 -2.07 19.42
C SER A 237 -3.67 -3.12 19.65
N PHE A 238 -2.42 -2.72 19.88
CA PHE A 238 -1.29 -3.64 20.08
C PHE A 238 -0.72 -3.52 21.49
N SER A 239 -0.17 -4.60 22.02
CA SER A 239 0.44 -4.65 23.36
C SER A 239 1.65 -5.56 23.34
N ASP A 240 2.50 -5.46 24.35
CA ASP A 240 3.68 -6.32 24.54
C ASP A 240 4.69 -6.27 23.38
N MET A 241 4.77 -5.15 22.63
CA MET A 241 5.81 -5.02 21.62
C MET A 241 7.16 -4.72 22.27
N ILE A 242 8.24 -5.15 21.62
CA ILE A 242 9.60 -4.91 22.09
C ILE A 242 10.33 -4.08 21.04
N ILE A 243 10.86 -2.92 21.46
CA ILE A 243 11.73 -2.08 20.63
C ILE A 243 13.17 -2.43 20.96
N LEU A 244 13.96 -2.78 19.94
CA LEU A 244 15.39 -3.01 20.07
C LEU A 244 16.19 -2.08 19.17
N ALA A 245 17.40 -1.75 19.62
CA ALA A 245 18.41 -1.14 18.78
C ALA A 245 18.93 -2.14 17.72
N GLU A 246 19.67 -1.65 16.74
CA GLU A 246 20.26 -2.46 15.68
C GLU A 246 21.20 -3.57 16.21
N ASP A 247 21.89 -3.31 17.31
CA ASP A 247 22.78 -4.28 17.98
C ASP A 247 22.01 -5.32 18.84
N GLY A 248 20.69 -5.22 18.92
CA GLY A 248 19.83 -6.08 19.72
C GLY A 248 19.65 -5.64 21.17
N THR A 249 20.19 -4.48 21.58
CA THR A 249 19.91 -3.91 22.90
C THR A 249 18.42 -3.59 23.01
N VAL A 250 17.77 -4.05 24.07
CA VAL A 250 16.37 -3.70 24.35
C VAL A 250 16.31 -2.23 24.74
N LEU A 251 15.57 -1.45 23.95
CA LEU A 251 15.30 -0.04 24.20
C LEU A 251 13.99 0.13 24.99
N ASP A 252 13.01 -0.69 24.65
CA ASP A 252 11.73 -0.81 25.33
C ASP A 252 11.27 -2.27 25.31
N ALA A 253 10.84 -2.79 26.45
CA ALA A 253 10.45 -4.19 26.63
C ALA A 253 8.93 -4.39 26.70
N ASP A 254 8.16 -3.31 26.80
CA ASP A 254 6.74 -3.30 27.10
C ASP A 254 6.03 -2.18 26.33
N PHE A 255 6.32 -2.09 25.03
CA PHE A 255 5.83 -1.02 24.17
C PHE A 255 4.36 -1.26 23.82
N ASP A 256 3.51 -0.49 24.48
CA ASP A 256 2.07 -0.73 24.55
C ASP A 256 1.23 0.17 23.64
N ALA A 257 -0.07 -0.14 23.55
CA ALA A 257 -1.03 0.58 22.71
C ALA A 257 -0.98 2.09 22.92
N GLY A 258 -0.77 2.83 21.83
CA GLY A 258 -0.72 4.30 21.85
C GLY A 258 0.52 4.90 22.53
N GLU A 259 1.44 4.09 23.03
CA GLU A 259 2.70 4.57 23.60
C GLU A 259 3.58 5.19 22.51
N THR A 260 4.40 6.17 22.90
CA THR A 260 5.41 6.76 22.02
C THR A 260 6.79 6.63 22.64
N PHE A 261 7.65 5.89 21.96
CA PHE A 261 9.06 5.80 22.30
C PHE A 261 9.86 6.86 21.54
N THR A 262 10.73 7.58 22.26
CA THR A 262 11.59 8.62 21.68
C THR A 262 13.04 8.15 21.64
N PHE A 263 13.65 8.16 20.45
CA PHE A 263 15.03 7.75 20.25
C PHE A 263 16.02 8.83 20.70
N SER A 264 17.23 8.42 21.07
CA SER A 264 18.32 9.36 21.29
C SER A 264 18.68 10.06 19.98
N ALA A 265 18.71 11.39 20.01
CA ALA A 265 18.86 12.22 18.81
C ALA A 265 20.09 11.84 17.99
N GLY A 266 19.89 11.58 16.69
CA GLY A 266 20.97 11.31 15.74
C GLY A 266 21.65 9.95 15.87
N MET A 267 21.16 9.05 16.72
CA MET A 267 21.83 7.78 17.01
C MET A 267 21.26 6.59 16.23
N HIS A 268 20.00 6.64 15.79
CA HIS A 268 19.29 5.48 15.26
C HIS A 268 18.82 5.70 13.83
N ALA A 269 19.60 5.21 12.85
CA ALA A 269 19.13 5.08 11.47
C ALA A 269 18.30 3.80 11.26
N ALA A 270 18.37 2.87 12.20
CA ALA A 270 17.63 1.61 12.21
C ALA A 270 17.23 1.20 13.63
N PHE A 271 16.15 0.43 13.73
CA PHE A 271 15.70 -0.23 14.96
C PHE A 271 14.91 -1.49 14.60
N ARG A 272 14.54 -2.26 15.62
CA ARG A 272 13.79 -3.51 15.46
C ARG A 272 12.53 -3.48 16.32
N ILE A 273 11.46 -4.07 15.80
CA ILE A 273 10.26 -4.42 16.56
C ILE A 273 10.11 -5.93 16.59
N ARG A 274 9.81 -6.46 17.78
CA ARG A 274 9.54 -7.87 18.08
C ARG A 274 8.37 -7.98 19.06
N GLY A 275 8.03 -9.21 19.45
CA GLY A 275 6.94 -9.46 20.41
C GLY A 275 5.56 -9.49 19.78
N LEU A 276 5.46 -9.42 18.44
CA LEU A 276 4.20 -9.53 17.74
C LEU A 276 3.72 -10.99 17.82
N SER A 277 2.76 -11.27 18.70
CA SER A 277 2.07 -12.57 18.71
C SER A 277 1.00 -12.58 17.63
N LEU A 278 1.11 -13.51 16.68
CA LEU A 278 0.07 -13.74 15.67
C LEU A 278 -0.97 -14.69 16.27
N ASP A 279 -2.24 -14.27 16.34
CA ASP A 279 -3.33 -15.21 16.57
C ASP A 279 -3.52 -16.06 15.30
N VAL A 280 -2.84 -17.20 15.27
CA VAL A 280 -2.64 -18.07 14.10
C VAL A 280 -3.92 -18.75 13.58
N GLU A 281 -5.09 -18.50 14.17
CA GLU A 281 -6.37 -19.04 13.69
C GLU A 281 -6.96 -18.29 12.47
N SER A 282 -6.35 -17.17 12.05
CA SER A 282 -6.81 -16.39 10.89
C SER A 282 -5.69 -16.24 9.84
N PRO A 283 -5.57 -17.16 8.86
CA PRO A 283 -4.49 -17.16 7.86
C PRO A 283 -4.66 -16.09 6.76
N GLY A 284 -5.53 -15.11 6.97
CA GLY A 284 -5.60 -13.91 6.12
C GLY A 284 -4.58 -12.88 6.56
N PHE A 285 -4.38 -11.83 5.76
CA PHE A 285 -3.65 -10.60 6.11
C PHE A 285 -4.34 -9.80 7.24
N GLY A 286 -4.81 -10.48 8.29
CA GLY A 286 -5.69 -9.97 9.33
C GLY A 286 -4.94 -9.56 10.60
N SER A 287 -4.20 -8.46 10.51
CA SER A 287 -4.08 -7.37 11.50
C SER A 287 -2.83 -6.56 11.19
N ALA A 288 -2.96 -5.62 10.24
CA ALA A 288 -2.00 -4.54 9.97
C ALA A 288 -1.32 -4.00 11.23
N LEU A 289 -0.02 -3.68 11.18
CA LEU A 289 0.74 -3.03 12.26
C LEU A 289 1.10 -1.60 11.82
N PRO A 290 0.13 -0.68 11.79
CA PRO A 290 0.43 0.70 11.44
C PRO A 290 1.25 1.32 12.57
N LEU A 291 2.45 1.80 12.27
CA LEU A 291 3.26 2.58 13.21
C LEU A 291 3.34 4.03 12.75
N LEU A 292 3.16 4.96 13.67
CA LEU A 292 3.47 6.36 13.41
C LEU A 292 4.96 6.59 13.64
N LEU A 293 5.65 6.98 12.57
CA LEU A 293 7.10 7.19 12.57
C LEU A 293 7.43 8.66 12.36
N ASP A 294 8.30 9.19 13.22
CA ASP A 294 8.92 10.50 13.07
C ASP A 294 10.45 10.33 12.91
N PHE A 295 11.04 11.11 12.01
CA PHE A 295 12.45 11.03 11.67
C PHE A 295 12.96 12.34 11.07
N THR A 296 14.28 12.54 11.14
CA THR A 296 14.90 13.75 10.59
C THR A 296 14.70 13.84 9.08
N PRO A 297 14.57 15.05 8.49
CA PRO A 297 14.48 15.22 7.04
C PRO A 297 15.65 14.60 6.29
N GLY A 298 15.42 14.19 5.04
CA GLY A 298 16.47 13.65 4.15
C GLY A 298 16.35 12.17 3.81
N ALA A 299 15.35 11.47 4.37
CA ALA A 299 15.16 10.05 4.13
C ALA A 299 14.83 9.80 2.66
N THR A 300 15.66 9.03 1.96
CA THR A 300 15.43 8.68 0.55
C THR A 300 14.63 7.40 0.41
N ARG A 301 14.70 6.54 1.43
CA ARG A 301 14.00 5.26 1.49
C ARG A 301 13.85 4.82 2.94
N MET A 302 12.76 4.13 3.23
CA MET A 302 12.62 3.33 4.45
C MET A 302 12.32 1.89 4.08
N THR A 303 12.99 0.95 4.73
CA THR A 303 12.79 -0.48 4.55
C THR A 303 12.26 -1.08 5.84
N TRP A 304 11.34 -2.03 5.69
CA TRP A 304 10.89 -2.91 6.75
C TRP A 304 11.10 -4.34 6.26
N THR A 305 11.96 -5.07 6.96
CA THR A 305 12.25 -6.47 6.65
C THR A 305 11.59 -7.34 7.71
N ALA A 306 10.69 -8.22 7.29
CA ALA A 306 10.05 -9.16 8.18
C ALA A 306 11.10 -10.06 8.85
N ALA A 307 11.03 -10.19 10.17
CA ALA A 307 11.75 -11.23 10.88
C ALA A 307 11.14 -12.56 10.45
N LEU A 308 11.89 -13.36 9.69
CA LEU A 308 11.48 -14.72 9.36
C LEU A 308 11.46 -15.55 10.66
N ALA A 309 10.40 -16.34 10.84
CA ALA A 309 10.36 -17.36 11.88
C ALA A 309 11.67 -18.15 11.84
N THR A 310 12.35 -18.24 12.98
CA THR A 310 13.49 -19.16 13.07
C THR A 310 12.96 -20.54 12.70
N PRO A 311 13.55 -21.26 11.72
CA PRO A 311 13.09 -22.60 11.41
C PRO A 311 13.11 -23.39 12.72
N PRO A 312 12.04 -24.15 13.04
CA PRO A 312 11.92 -24.82 14.32
C PRO A 312 13.21 -25.60 14.56
N VAL A 313 13.90 -25.27 15.67
CA VAL A 313 15.06 -26.04 16.12
C VAL A 313 14.55 -27.47 16.26
N PRO A 314 15.06 -28.45 15.49
CA PRO A 314 14.54 -29.80 15.58
C PRO A 314 14.73 -30.26 17.02
N GLU A 315 13.64 -30.56 17.71
CA GLU A 315 13.71 -30.98 19.09
C GLU A 315 14.64 -32.20 19.21
N PRO A 316 15.44 -32.31 20.28
CA PRO A 316 16.43 -33.38 20.46
C PRO A 316 15.86 -34.79 20.23
N GLU A 317 14.56 -34.95 20.48
CA GLU A 317 13.81 -36.19 20.32
C GLU A 317 13.76 -36.70 18.88
N THR A 318 13.75 -35.80 17.89
CA THR A 318 13.72 -36.20 16.46
C THR A 318 15.04 -36.86 16.04
N TYR A 319 16.16 -36.34 16.53
CA TYR A 319 17.47 -36.97 16.34
C TYR A 319 17.62 -38.25 17.15
N ALA A 320 17.11 -38.27 18.38
CA ALA A 320 17.12 -39.48 19.22
C ALA A 320 16.30 -40.62 18.60
N LEU A 321 15.12 -40.33 18.04
CA LEU A 321 14.26 -41.29 17.35
C LEU A 321 14.88 -41.75 16.02
N ALA A 322 15.51 -40.86 15.26
CA ALA A 322 16.23 -41.24 14.04
C ALA A 322 17.43 -42.16 14.36
N LEU A 323 18.21 -41.84 15.40
CA LEU A 323 19.30 -42.70 15.87
C LEU A 323 18.79 -44.05 16.41
N ALA A 324 17.71 -44.04 17.18
CA ALA A 324 17.08 -45.27 17.69
C ALA A 324 16.56 -46.15 16.54
N GLY A 325 15.95 -45.54 15.52
CA GLY A 325 15.50 -46.24 14.30
C GLY A 325 16.66 -46.86 13.51
N LEU A 326 17.75 -46.13 13.33
CA LEU A 326 18.96 -46.64 12.65
C LEU A 326 19.62 -47.79 13.43
N LEU A 327 19.66 -47.69 14.77
CA LEU A 327 20.15 -48.77 15.63
C LEU A 327 19.25 -50.01 15.57
N ALA A 328 17.93 -49.84 15.57
CA ALA A 328 16.98 -50.95 15.43
C ALA A 328 17.14 -51.68 14.08
N VAL A 329 17.34 -50.94 12.99
CA VAL A 329 17.61 -51.53 11.67
C VAL A 329 18.95 -52.27 11.63
N ALA A 330 20.00 -51.73 12.24
CA ALA A 330 21.31 -52.40 12.32
C ALA A 330 21.25 -53.71 13.14
N VAL A 331 20.51 -53.71 14.25
CA VAL A 331 20.29 -54.91 15.08
C VAL A 331 19.42 -55.94 14.36
N ALA A 332 18.36 -55.51 13.67
CA ALA A 332 17.51 -56.39 12.87
C ALA A 332 18.27 -57.03 11.70
N ARG A 333 19.20 -56.29 11.08
CA ARG A 333 20.04 -56.79 9.98
C ARG A 333 21.06 -57.83 10.45
N ARG A 334 21.60 -57.70 11.68
CA ARG A 334 22.47 -58.72 12.29
C ARG A 334 21.76 -60.03 12.64
N ARG A 335 20.47 -59.99 12.97
CA ARG A 335 19.68 -61.19 13.33
C ARG A 335 19.24 -62.04 12.13
N ARG A 336 19.37 -61.57 10.89
CA ARG A 336 19.03 -62.33 9.67
C ARG A 336 20.21 -63.09 9.05
N VAL A 337 21.39 -63.06 9.68
CA VAL A 337 22.64 -63.68 9.17
C VAL A 337 23.04 -64.92 9.98
N HIS A 338 22.11 -65.52 10.75
CA HIS A 338 22.27 -66.80 11.41
C HIS A 338 21.17 -67.77 10.99
#